data_AF-A0A7W1RDS3-F1
#
_entry.id   AF-A0A7W1RDS3-F1
#
_cell.length_a   1.000
_cell.length_b   1.000
_cell.length_c   1.000
_cell.angle_alpha   90.00
_cell.angle_beta   90.00
_cell.angle_gamma   90.00
#
_symmetry.space_group_name_H-M   'P 1'
#
loop_
_entity.id
_entity.type
_entity.pdbx_description
1 polymer ?
#
loop_
_entity_poly.entity_id
_entity_poly.type
_entity_poly.pdbx_seq_one_letter_code
_entity_poly.pdbx_strand_id
1 'polypeptide(L)'
;MKKITFKNPQGGTIYLAKVGFDWGAFWAMFAFGGLPFFLRRMNVLGAYCLGWYLIMALSMGFVDINSDFSSLEKSSTAICYLLIIFFISLYLGSRGGKLTARHYVEEGYTCVSKDDALVARAKAKWGMEF
;
A
#
# COMPACT_ATOMS: atom_id res chain seq x y z
N MET A 1 -18.01 0.05 0.52
CA MET A 1 -16.86 -0.67 1.12
C MET A 1 -16.90 -0.53 2.63
N LYS A 2 -16.82 -1.62 3.40
CA LYS A 2 -16.89 -1.58 4.87
C LYS A 2 -15.53 -1.22 5.47
N LYS A 3 -15.52 -0.51 6.60
CA LYS A 3 -14.30 0.00 7.26
C LYS A 3 -14.34 -0.30 8.75
N ILE A 4 -13.20 -0.67 9.33
CA ILE A 4 -13.01 -0.82 10.77
C ILE A 4 -12.22 0.37 11.29
N THR A 5 -12.64 0.87 12.44
CA THR A 5 -12.07 2.05 13.10
C THR A 5 -11.09 1.63 14.20
N PHE A 6 -9.91 2.21 14.18
CA PHE A 6 -8.87 2.06 15.20
C PHE A 6 -8.61 3.42 15.85
N LYS A 7 -8.44 3.45 17.18
CA LYS A 7 -8.13 4.67 17.93
C LYS A 7 -6.65 4.70 18.28
N ASN A 8 -5.99 5.82 17.98
CA ASN A 8 -4.60 6.06 18.33
C ASN A 8 -4.45 6.17 19.87
N PRO A 9 -3.52 5.42 20.50
CA PRO A 9 -3.30 5.46 21.94
C PRO A 9 -2.77 6.81 22.44
N GLN A 10 -2.03 7.56 21.61
CA GLN A 10 -1.33 8.80 22.02
C GLN A 10 -2.14 10.08 21.81
N GLY A 11 -3.14 10.07 20.91
CA GLY A 11 -3.82 11.32 20.49
C GLY A 11 -5.31 11.20 20.23
N GLY A 12 -5.91 10.03 20.44
CA GLY A 12 -7.36 9.81 20.28
C GLY A 12 -7.88 9.90 18.84
N THR A 13 -7.03 10.19 17.86
CA THR A 13 -7.37 10.22 16.44
C THR A 13 -7.84 8.86 15.96
N ILE A 14 -8.91 8.86 15.16
CA ILE A 14 -9.50 7.64 14.61
C ILE A 14 -8.95 7.39 13.21
N TYR A 15 -8.39 6.20 13.01
CA TYR A 15 -7.91 5.71 11.73
C TYR A 15 -8.79 4.60 11.20
N LEU A 16 -8.76 4.39 9.89
CA LEU A 16 -9.67 3.48 9.19
C LEU A 16 -8.89 2.41 8.44
N ALA A 17 -9.20 1.14 8.72
CA ALA A 17 -8.76 0.01 7.92
C ALA A 17 -9.90 -0.48 7.01
N LYS A 18 -9.65 -0.65 5.71
CA LYS A 18 -10.66 -1.12 4.76
C LYS A 18 -10.78 -2.64 4.78
N VAL A 19 -12.00 -3.16 4.95
CA VAL A 19 -12.30 -4.60 4.81
C VAL A 19 -12.70 -4.87 3.36
N GLY A 20 -11.74 -5.30 2.54
CA GLY A 20 -11.95 -5.45 1.09
C GLY A 20 -10.69 -5.15 0.30
N PHE A 21 -10.86 -4.84 -0.98
CA PHE A 21 -9.80 -4.27 -1.80
C PHE A 21 -9.55 -2.82 -1.41
N ASP A 22 -8.28 -2.48 -1.20
CA ASP A 22 -7.85 -1.17 -0.78
C ASP A 22 -7.23 -0.38 -1.93
N TRP A 23 -8.09 0.39 -2.60
CA TRP A 23 -7.67 1.31 -3.66
C TRP A 23 -6.55 2.27 -3.25
N GLY A 24 -6.49 2.70 -1.98
CA GLY A 24 -5.43 3.60 -1.55
C GLY A 24 -4.07 2.90 -1.53
N ALA A 25 -4.03 1.63 -1.12
CA ALA A 25 -2.81 0.83 -1.14
C ALA A 25 -2.42 0.38 -2.57
N PHE A 26 -3.40 0.14 -3.44
CA PHE A 26 -3.16 -0.13 -4.87
C PHE A 26 -2.47 1.06 -5.55
N TRP A 27 -3.08 2.25 -5.46
CA TRP A 27 -2.54 3.45 -6.11
C TRP A 27 -1.27 3.97 -5.44
N ALA A 28 -1.00 3.58 -4.18
CA ALA A 28 0.23 3.95 -3.51
C ALA A 28 1.46 3.54 -4.32
N MET A 29 1.50 2.31 -4.81
CA MET A 29 2.63 1.83 -5.61
C MET A 29 2.49 2.20 -7.09
N PHE A 30 1.27 2.21 -7.62
CA PHE A 30 1.04 2.45 -9.06
C PHE A 30 1.25 3.91 -9.49
N ALA A 31 0.86 4.88 -8.66
CA ALA A 31 0.78 6.29 -9.08
C ALA A 31 1.40 7.28 -8.08
N PHE A 32 1.45 6.96 -6.79
CA PHE A 32 1.75 7.95 -5.75
C PHE A 32 3.05 7.71 -4.97
N GLY A 33 3.90 6.78 -5.41
CA GLY A 33 5.20 6.53 -4.76
C GLY A 33 5.12 6.28 -3.25
N GLY A 34 4.09 5.59 -2.77
CA GLY A 34 3.91 5.27 -1.35
C GLY A 34 3.18 6.32 -0.51
N LEU A 35 2.80 7.48 -1.07
CA LEU A 35 2.16 8.58 -0.32
C LEU A 35 0.98 8.13 0.58
N PRO A 36 0.03 7.29 0.11
CA PRO A 36 -1.08 6.83 0.94
C PRO A 36 -0.67 6.02 2.17
N PHE A 37 0.51 5.41 2.20
CA PHE A 37 1.01 4.68 3.39
C PHE A 37 1.49 5.64 4.48
N PHE A 38 2.11 6.76 4.13
CA PHE A 38 2.48 7.80 5.11
C PHE A 38 1.25 8.41 5.79
N LEU A 39 0.17 8.64 5.03
CA LEU A 39 -1.10 9.11 5.59
C LEU A 39 -1.71 8.12 6.61
N ARG A 40 -1.33 6.84 6.52
CA ARG A 40 -1.74 5.79 7.44
C ARG A 40 -0.74 5.51 8.55
N ARG A 41 0.31 6.35 8.69
CA ARG A 41 1.44 6.17 9.61
C ARG A 41 2.34 4.96 9.34
N MET A 42 2.15 4.28 8.21
CA MET A 42 2.99 3.15 7.79
C MET A 42 4.29 3.67 7.13
N ASN A 43 5.09 4.42 7.89
CA ASN A 43 6.22 5.18 7.36
C ASN A 43 7.28 4.29 6.71
N VAL A 44 7.55 3.11 7.29
CA VAL A 44 8.53 2.15 6.75
C VAL A 44 8.10 1.65 5.36
N LEU A 45 6.83 1.24 5.24
CA LEU A 45 6.30 0.75 3.95
C LEU A 45 6.20 1.89 2.92
N GLY A 46 5.78 3.07 3.36
CA GLY A 46 5.76 4.28 2.53
C GLY A 46 7.15 4.62 1.99
N ALA A 47 8.17 4.61 2.85
CA ALA A 47 9.55 4.88 2.47
C ALA A 47 10.10 3.84 1.49
N TYR A 48 9.75 2.55 1.67
CA TYR A 48 10.12 1.51 0.72
C TYR A 48 9.50 1.74 -0.66
N CYS A 49 8.20 2.01 -0.73
CA CYS A 49 7.52 2.32 -1.98
C CYS A 49 8.08 3.58 -2.65
N LEU A 50 8.38 4.62 -1.87
CA LEU A 50 8.97 5.86 -2.38
C LEU A 50 10.38 5.63 -2.92
N GLY A 51 11.23 4.93 -2.16
CA GLY A 51 12.59 4.61 -2.58
C GLY A 51 12.61 3.79 -3.87
N TRP A 52 11.76 2.77 -3.97
CA TRP A 52 11.60 2.00 -5.21
C TRP A 52 11.17 2.89 -6.38
N TYR A 53 10.17 3.75 -6.17
CA TYR A 53 9.70 4.67 -7.20
C TYR A 53 10.79 5.61 -7.69
N LEU A 54 11.62 6.16 -6.78
CA LEU A 54 12.74 7.02 -7.11
C LEU A 54 13.85 6.29 -7.86
N ILE A 55 14.23 5.08 -7.42
CA ILE A 55 15.22 4.24 -8.12
C ILE A 55 14.75 3.96 -9.55
N MET A 56 13.48 3.62 -9.73
CA MET A 56 12.90 3.38 -11.05
C MET A 56 12.94 4.64 -11.93
N ALA A 57 12.49 5.78 -11.40
CA ALA A 57 12.51 7.05 -12.13
C ALA A 57 13.93 7.45 -12.57
N LEU A 58 14.91 7.29 -11.68
CA LEU A 58 16.32 7.54 -11.99
C LEU A 58 16.84 6.55 -13.04
N SER A 59 16.53 5.26 -12.91
CA SER A 59 16.98 4.24 -13.86
C SER A 59 16.47 4.49 -15.27
N MET A 60 15.21 4.90 -15.43
CA MET A 60 14.66 5.27 -16.74
C MET A 60 15.34 6.54 -17.30
N GLY A 61 15.58 7.54 -16.45
CA GLY A 61 16.31 8.75 -16.86
C GLY A 61 17.74 8.47 -17.32
N PHE A 62 18.46 7.56 -16.66
CA PHE A 62 19.83 7.17 -17.06
C PHE A 62 19.88 6.31 -18.32
N VAL A 63 18.88 5.45 -18.54
CA VAL A 63 18.77 4.64 -19.77
C VAL A 63 18.61 5.54 -21.00
N ASP A 64 17.83 6.61 -20.93
CA ASP A 64 17.66 7.50 -22.09
C ASP A 64 18.90 8.36 -22.41
N ILE A 65 19.79 8.59 -21.45
CA ILE A 65 21.00 9.42 -21.66
C ILE A 65 22.17 8.61 -22.27
N ASN A 66 22.28 7.32 -21.97
CA ASN A 66 23.49 6.53 -22.27
C ASN A 66 23.30 5.35 -23.24
N SER A 67 22.13 5.20 -23.88
CA SER A 67 21.85 3.99 -24.66
C SER A 67 21.55 4.20 -26.14
N ASP A 68 22.28 3.43 -26.97
CA ASP A 68 21.97 3.10 -28.37
C ASP A 68 20.86 2.03 -28.48
N PHE A 69 19.95 1.92 -27.50
CA PHE A 69 18.86 0.96 -27.56
C PHE A 69 17.90 1.31 -28.70
N SER A 70 17.49 0.29 -29.45
CA SER A 70 16.43 0.43 -30.45
C SER A 70 15.10 0.79 -29.77
N SER A 71 14.22 1.48 -30.49
CA SER A 71 12.89 1.89 -29.99
C SER A 71 12.05 0.70 -29.49
N LEU A 72 12.27 -0.48 -30.05
CA LEU A 72 11.58 -1.72 -29.69
C LEU A 72 12.03 -2.27 -28.32
N GLU A 73 13.32 -2.19 -28.01
CA GLU A 73 13.88 -2.66 -26.72
C GLU A 73 13.46 -1.75 -25.56
N LYS A 74 13.44 -0.43 -25.80
CA LYS A 74 12.91 0.55 -24.82
C LYS A 74 11.43 0.28 -24.50
N SER A 75 10.64 -0.04 -25.52
CA SER A 75 9.21 -0.33 -25.39
C SER A 75 8.95 -1.62 -24.59
N SER A 76 9.70 -2.69 -24.89
CA SER A 76 9.54 -3.99 -24.21
C SER A 76 9.90 -3.91 -22.73
N THR A 77 10.99 -3.19 -22.43
CA THR A 77 11.45 -2.95 -21.06
C THR A 77 10.41 -2.16 -20.25
N ALA A 78 9.83 -1.11 -20.83
CA ALA A 78 8.77 -0.32 -20.18
C ALA A 78 7.52 -1.16 -19.88
N ILE A 79 7.11 -2.05 -20.79
CA ILE A 79 5.95 -2.93 -20.58
C ILE A 79 6.20 -3.90 -19.43
N CYS A 80 7.38 -4.54 -19.37
CA CYS A 80 7.75 -5.41 -18.26
C CYS A 80 7.66 -4.69 -16.91
N TYR A 81 8.15 -3.45 -16.83
CA TYR A 81 8.06 -2.65 -15.62
C TYR A 81 6.62 -2.33 -15.21
N LEU A 82 5.78 -1.93 -16.17
CA LEU A 82 4.36 -1.65 -15.90
C LEU A 82 3.64 -2.88 -15.36
N LEU A 83 3.92 -4.08 -15.90
CA LEU A 83 3.35 -5.32 -15.40
C LEU A 83 3.79 -5.62 -13.97
N ILE A 84 5.08 -5.48 -13.67
CA ILE A 84 5.61 -5.69 -12.30
C ILE A 84 4.92 -4.74 -11.31
N ILE A 85 4.86 -3.44 -11.64
CA ILE A 85 4.21 -2.44 -10.78
C ILE A 85 2.72 -2.76 -10.63
N PHE A 86 2.04 -3.19 -11.69
CA PHE A 86 0.63 -3.55 -11.65
C PHE A 86 0.37 -4.74 -10.72
N PHE A 87 1.16 -5.82 -10.79
CA PHE A 87 0.98 -6.99 -9.92
C PHE A 87 1.32 -6.68 -8.45
N ILE A 88 2.37 -5.90 -8.18
CA ILE A 88 2.68 -5.44 -6.82
C ILE A 88 1.54 -4.56 -6.29
N SER A 89 1.04 -3.63 -7.11
CA SER A 89 -0.10 -2.78 -6.75
C SER A 89 -1.35 -3.60 -6.47
N LEU A 90 -1.66 -4.62 -7.28
CA LEU A 90 -2.76 -5.56 -7.03
C LEU A 90 -2.60 -6.30 -5.71
N TYR A 91 -1.39 -6.79 -5.42
CA TYR A 91 -1.08 -7.43 -4.15
C TYR A 91 -1.32 -6.48 -2.97
N LEU A 92 -0.78 -5.27 -3.03
CA LEU A 92 -0.98 -4.24 -2.02
C LEU A 92 -2.43 -3.80 -1.90
N GLY A 93 -3.19 -3.73 -3.00
CA GLY A 93 -4.62 -3.46 -2.96
C GLY A 93 -5.40 -4.58 -2.28
N SER A 94 -5.10 -5.85 -2.59
CA SER A 94 -5.79 -6.99 -2.00
C SER A 94 -5.51 -7.18 -0.51
N ARG A 95 -4.30 -6.84 -0.05
CA ARG A 95 -3.84 -7.02 1.34
C ARG A 95 -3.67 -5.71 2.12
N GLY A 96 -3.88 -4.55 1.52
CA GLY A 96 -3.59 -3.25 2.12
C GLY A 96 -4.37 -2.99 3.39
N GLY A 97 -5.65 -3.41 3.42
CA GLY A 97 -6.47 -3.35 4.63
C GLY A 97 -5.92 -4.20 5.77
N LYS A 98 -5.47 -5.43 5.47
CA LYS A 98 -4.81 -6.32 6.44
C LYS A 98 -3.51 -5.72 6.96
N LEU A 99 -2.65 -5.22 6.06
CA LEU A 99 -1.37 -4.60 6.43
C LEU A 99 -1.58 -3.37 7.32
N THR A 100 -2.58 -2.54 6.98
CA THR A 100 -2.92 -1.34 7.75
C THR A 100 -3.45 -1.71 9.14
N ALA A 101 -4.37 -2.68 9.23
CA ALA A 101 -4.90 -3.14 10.52
C ALA A 101 -3.81 -3.78 11.38
N ARG A 102 -2.93 -4.59 10.79
CA ARG A 102 -1.79 -5.21 11.48
C ARG A 102 -0.87 -4.16 12.08
N HIS A 103 -0.49 -3.16 11.29
CA HIS A 103 0.34 -2.04 11.76
C HIS A 103 -0.30 -1.33 12.95
N TYR A 104 -1.61 -1.06 12.90
CA TYR A 104 -2.31 -0.44 14.02
C TYR A 104 -2.30 -1.29 15.28
N VAL A 105 -2.50 -2.60 15.17
CA VAL A 105 -2.41 -3.50 16.33
C VAL A 105 -1.00 -3.54 16.91
N GLU A 106 0.02 -3.63 16.05
CA GLU A 106 1.43 -3.64 16.46
C GLU A 106 1.86 -2.34 17.16
N GLU A 107 1.30 -1.20 16.76
CA GLU A 107 1.53 0.11 17.39
C GLU A 107 0.61 0.38 18.61
N GLY A 108 -0.18 -0.61 19.04
CA GLY A 108 -1.03 -0.51 20.24
C GLY A 108 -2.34 0.27 20.06
N TYR A 109 -2.84 0.40 18.83
CA TYR A 109 -4.14 1.02 18.57
C TYR A 109 -5.26 0.06 18.97
N THR A 110 -6.35 0.61 19.52
CA THR A 110 -7.51 -0.18 19.94
C THR A 110 -8.60 -0.14 18.89
N CYS A 111 -9.21 -1.30 18.61
CA CYS A 111 -10.37 -1.37 17.72
C CYS A 111 -11.60 -0.80 18.45
N VAL A 112 -12.20 0.25 17.88
CA VAL A 112 -13.37 0.95 18.46
C VAL A 112 -14.61 0.87 17.57
N SER A 113 -14.63 -0.09 16.64
CA SER A 113 -15.75 -0.26 15.70
C SER A 113 -16.97 -0.83 16.42
N LYS A 114 -18.15 -0.25 16.16
CA LYS A 114 -19.44 -0.66 16.78
C LYS A 114 -20.14 -1.83 16.05
N ASP A 115 -19.61 -2.28 14.92
CA ASP A 115 -20.20 -3.35 14.10
C ASP A 115 -19.47 -4.66 14.37
N ASP A 116 -19.96 -5.42 15.36
CA ASP A 116 -19.35 -6.69 15.79
C ASP A 116 -19.30 -7.73 14.66
N ALA A 117 -20.31 -7.75 13.79
CA ALA A 117 -20.36 -8.66 12.65
C ALA A 117 -19.27 -8.33 11.62
N LEU A 118 -19.00 -7.04 11.39
CA LEU A 118 -17.90 -6.58 10.54
C LEU A 118 -16.54 -6.90 11.15
N VAL A 119 -16.37 -6.67 12.45
CA VAL A 119 -15.14 -6.98 13.18
C VAL A 119 -14.86 -8.48 13.10
N ALA A 120 -15.84 -9.34 13.38
CA ALA A 120 -15.71 -10.79 13.27
C ALA A 120 -15.33 -11.24 11.85
N ARG A 121 -15.99 -10.68 10.82
CA ARG A 121 -15.67 -10.97 9.42
C ARG A 121 -14.25 -10.55 9.05
N ALA A 122 -13.78 -9.42 9.59
CA ALA A 122 -12.42 -8.96 9.33
C ALA A 122 -11.37 -9.80 10.07
N LYS A 123 -11.63 -10.19 11.32
CA LYS A 123 -10.78 -11.15 12.07
C LYS A 123 -10.62 -12.44 11.29
N ALA A 124 -11.73 -13.03 10.82
CA ALA A 124 -11.72 -14.23 10.00
C ALA A 124 -10.99 -14.03 8.66
N LYS A 125 -11.26 -12.94 7.93
CA LYS A 125 -10.63 -12.66 6.64
C LYS A 125 -9.13 -12.41 6.75
N TRP A 126 -8.69 -11.72 7.80
CA TRP A 126 -7.30 -11.32 7.96
C TRP A 126 -6.48 -12.32 8.77
N GLY A 127 -7.13 -13.19 9.55
CA GLY A 127 -6.47 -14.14 10.45
C GLY A 127 -5.70 -13.42 11.56
N MET A 128 -6.33 -12.43 12.19
CA MET A 128 -5.71 -11.58 13.22
C MET A 128 -6.71 -11.31 14.34
N GLU A 129 -6.18 -11.06 15.54
CA GLU A 129 -6.93 -10.56 16.69
C GLU A 129 -6.63 -9.08 16.93
N PHE A 130 -7.63 -8.36 17.42
CA PHE A 130 -7.61 -6.95 17.79
C PHE A 130 -8.63 -6.71 18.90
#